data_AF-E9GNP5-F1
#
_entry.id   AF-E9GNP5-F1
#
_cell.length_a   1.000
_cell.length_b   1.000
_cell.length_c   1.000
_cell.angle_alpha   90.00
_cell.angle_beta   90.00
_cell.angle_gamma   90.00
#
_symmetry.space_group_name_H-M   'P 1'
#
loop_
_entity.id
_entity.type
_entity.pdbx_description
1 polymer ?
#
loop_
_entity_poly.entity_id
_entity_poly.type
_entity_poly.pdbx_seq_one_letter_code
_entity_poly.pdbx_strand_id
1 'polypeptide(L)'
;MPPGLTSNISTPDDALTVPITRAEIEFASHTQYARELAMEVSNHLAKEIRNLQCEQRKAAHYAAISTAQYNGWLAASYLGLPICSKLIVVGESASVLRCTPQNRTFEPVFTNFGPQPRSGNATINNEGWELTKFSDCYWHANFVNFNGKAHTFRNNTWAPINPNIVMHGRRLVDSMHLEVDRCILPYLSPHQWFHHYG
;
A
#
# COMPACT_ATOMS: atom_id res chain seq x y z
N MET A 1 48.54 -39.05 -9.49
CA MET A 1 48.96 -38.82 -10.89
C MET A 1 48.14 -39.73 -11.79
N PRO A 2 47.32 -39.16 -12.68
CA PRO A 2 46.99 -39.83 -13.92
C PRO A 2 47.38 -38.98 -15.16
N PRO A 3 47.51 -39.62 -16.34
CA PRO A 3 48.15 -39.05 -17.52
C PRO A 3 47.16 -38.66 -18.63
N GLY A 4 47.66 -37.83 -19.56
CA GLY A 4 47.32 -37.88 -20.98
C GLY A 4 46.10 -37.07 -21.46
N LEU A 5 46.34 -36.15 -22.39
CA LEU A 5 45.46 -35.85 -23.53
C LEU A 5 46.29 -35.09 -24.58
N THR A 6 46.87 -35.84 -25.52
CA THR A 6 47.41 -35.31 -26.78
C THR A 6 46.28 -35.30 -27.80
N SER A 7 45.77 -34.14 -28.20
CA SER A 7 44.81 -34.04 -29.31
C SER A 7 45.54 -33.74 -30.61
N ASN A 8 45.70 -34.75 -31.45
CA ASN A 8 46.01 -34.58 -32.88
C ASN A 8 44.69 -34.44 -33.63
N ILE A 9 44.42 -33.26 -34.19
CA ILE A 9 43.32 -33.05 -35.15
C ILE A 9 43.94 -32.46 -36.42
N SER A 10 43.87 -33.23 -37.49
CA SER A 10 44.21 -32.86 -38.86
C SER A 10 43.12 -31.94 -39.46
N THR A 11 43.56 -30.85 -40.09
CA THR A 11 42.76 -29.83 -40.82
C THR A 11 42.28 -30.37 -42.19
N PRO A 12 41.23 -29.81 -42.88
CA PRO A 12 41.29 -28.46 -43.47
C PRO A 12 39.92 -27.73 -43.66
N ASP A 13 39.79 -26.51 -43.13
CA ASP A 13 38.90 -25.49 -43.69
C ASP A 13 39.49 -24.11 -43.41
N ASP A 14 39.48 -23.27 -44.44
CA ASP A 14 40.13 -21.98 -44.58
C ASP A 14 39.44 -20.88 -43.75
N ALA A 15 39.51 -21.01 -42.42
CA ALA A 15 39.27 -19.90 -41.50
C ALA A 15 40.64 -19.37 -41.07
N LEU A 16 40.95 -18.13 -41.43
CA LEU A 16 42.10 -17.39 -40.92
C LEU A 16 42.09 -17.41 -39.38
N THR A 17 42.74 -18.41 -38.78
CA THR A 17 42.94 -18.48 -37.33
C THR A 17 44.01 -17.47 -36.97
N VAL A 18 43.58 -16.24 -36.69
CA VAL A 18 44.44 -15.23 -36.08
C VAL A 18 44.95 -15.82 -34.76
N PRO A 19 46.28 -15.91 -34.55
CA PRO A 19 46.82 -16.44 -33.30
C PRO A 19 46.46 -15.46 -32.18
N ILE A 20 45.51 -15.86 -31.32
CA ILE A 20 45.13 -15.09 -30.15
C ILE A 20 46.34 -15.05 -29.22
N THR A 21 46.82 -13.85 -28.93
CA THR A 21 47.97 -13.66 -28.05
C THR A 21 47.56 -13.92 -26.60
N ARG A 22 48.51 -14.38 -25.78
CA ARG A 22 48.28 -14.60 -24.35
C ARG A 22 47.71 -13.35 -23.65
N ALA A 23 48.15 -12.17 -24.05
CA ALA A 23 47.67 -10.90 -23.51
C ALA A 23 46.19 -10.65 -23.84
N GLU A 24 45.72 -11.02 -25.03
CA GLU A 24 44.31 -10.91 -25.41
C GLU A 24 43.43 -11.89 -24.62
N ILE A 25 43.92 -13.11 -24.36
CA ILE A 25 43.21 -14.10 -23.53
C ILE A 25 43.11 -13.60 -22.08
N GLU A 26 44.22 -13.11 -21.51
CA GLU A 26 44.24 -12.57 -20.15
C GLU A 26 43.31 -11.35 -20.03
N PHE A 27 43.34 -10.43 -21.00
CA PHE A 27 42.45 -9.28 -21.03
C PHE A 27 40.96 -9.66 -21.15
N ALA A 28 40.62 -10.60 -22.03
CA ALA A 28 39.25 -11.08 -22.19
C ALA A 28 38.75 -11.78 -20.92
N SER A 29 39.60 -12.58 -20.26
CA SER A 29 39.31 -13.25 -18.99
C SER A 29 39.03 -12.24 -17.87
N HIS A 30 39.88 -11.22 -17.71
CA HIS A 30 39.67 -10.16 -16.73
C HIS A 30 38.38 -9.38 -17.00
N THR A 31 38.09 -9.09 -18.27
CA THR A 31 36.85 -8.40 -18.66
C THR A 31 35.62 -9.25 -18.36
N GLN A 32 35.68 -10.56 -18.61
CA GLN A 32 34.59 -11.48 -18.33
C GLN A 32 34.36 -11.63 -16.82
N TYR A 33 35.42 -11.80 -16.03
CA TYR A 33 35.33 -11.84 -14.57
C TYR A 33 34.70 -10.58 -14.00
N ALA A 34 35.11 -9.40 -14.47
CA ALA A 34 34.53 -8.13 -14.02
C ALA A 34 33.03 -8.02 -14.35
N ARG A 35 32.62 -8.51 -15.53
CA ARG A 35 31.20 -8.55 -15.93
C ARG A 35 30.41 -9.53 -15.08
N GLU A 36 30.93 -10.73 -14.86
CA GLU A 36 30.27 -11.77 -14.04
C GLU A 36 30.07 -11.30 -12.60
N LEU A 37 31.10 -10.70 -11.99
CA LEU A 37 31.00 -10.14 -10.65
C LEU A 37 29.96 -9.01 -10.59
N ALA A 38 29.95 -8.11 -11.58
CA ALA A 38 28.96 -7.03 -11.64
C ALA A 38 27.52 -7.58 -11.79
N MET A 39 27.33 -8.61 -12.62
CA MET A 39 26.04 -9.28 -12.78
C MET A 39 25.62 -10.02 -11.51
N GLU A 40 26.53 -10.72 -10.84
CA GLU A 40 26.26 -11.42 -9.58
C GLU A 40 25.80 -10.44 -8.50
N VAL A 41 26.53 -9.34 -8.31
CA VAL A 41 26.17 -8.29 -7.33
C VAL A 41 24.82 -7.67 -7.69
N SER A 42 24.57 -7.38 -8.96
CA SER A 42 23.30 -6.80 -9.42
C SER A 42 22.12 -7.74 -9.16
N ASN A 43 22.26 -9.02 -9.52
CA ASN A 43 21.23 -10.03 -9.31
C ASN A 43 20.97 -10.29 -7.82
N HIS A 44 22.03 -10.33 -7.01
CA HIS A 44 21.91 -10.48 -5.56
C HIS A 44 21.14 -9.30 -4.95
N LEU A 45 21.52 -8.06 -5.29
CA LEU A 45 20.83 -6.87 -4.80
C LEU A 45 19.36 -6.83 -5.25
N ALA A 46 19.09 -7.16 -6.51
CA ALA A 46 17.71 -7.23 -7.02
C ALA A 46 16.86 -8.24 -6.22
N LYS A 47 17.44 -9.38 -5.84
CA LYS A 47 16.78 -10.37 -4.99
C LYS A 47 16.50 -9.84 -3.58
N GLU A 48 17.48 -9.18 -2.95
CA GLU A 48 17.29 -8.61 -1.60
C GLU A 48 16.25 -7.48 -1.61
N ILE A 49 16.24 -6.62 -2.62
CA ILE A 49 15.22 -5.57 -2.78
C ILE A 49 13.82 -6.20 -2.88
N ARG A 50 13.65 -7.24 -3.71
CA ARG A 50 12.37 -7.96 -3.82
C ARG A 50 11.95 -8.55 -2.47
N ASN A 51 12.87 -9.17 -1.74
CA ASN A 51 12.59 -9.75 -0.42
C ASN A 51 12.11 -8.68 0.58
N LEU A 52 12.83 -7.55 0.66
CA LEU A 52 12.46 -6.43 1.53
C LEU A 52 11.10 -5.82 1.15
N GLN A 53 10.80 -5.68 -0.15
CA GLN A 53 9.49 -5.21 -0.61
C GLN A 53 8.37 -6.16 -0.19
N CYS A 54 8.61 -7.46 -0.21
CA CYS A 54 7.63 -8.46 0.20
C CYS A 54 7.35 -8.41 1.71
N GLU A 55 8.40 -8.29 2.53
CA GLU A 55 8.24 -8.09 3.98
C GLU A 55 7.54 -6.75 4.30
N GLN A 56 7.88 -5.67 3.58
CA GLN A 56 7.19 -4.38 3.72
C GLN A 56 5.69 -4.50 3.40
N ARG A 57 5.34 -5.20 2.31
CA ARG A 57 3.94 -5.44 1.91
C ARG A 57 3.19 -6.24 2.97
N LYS A 58 3.81 -7.29 3.51
CA LYS A 58 3.24 -8.11 4.60
C LYS A 58 3.01 -7.28 5.87
N ALA A 59 3.98 -6.46 6.26
CA ALA A 59 3.84 -5.55 7.39
C ALA A 59 2.72 -4.52 7.17
N ALA A 60 2.65 -3.91 5.98
CA ALA A 60 1.60 -2.98 5.61
C ALA A 60 0.21 -3.62 5.66
N HIS A 61 0.08 -4.88 5.20
CA HIS A 61 -1.16 -5.64 5.26
C HIS A 61 -1.63 -5.86 6.70
N TYR A 62 -0.75 -6.35 7.59
CA TYR A 62 -1.11 -6.54 9.01
C TYR A 62 -1.44 -5.23 9.70
N ALA A 63 -0.70 -4.15 9.41
CA ALA A 63 -1.00 -2.82 9.92
C ALA A 63 -2.38 -2.33 9.45
N ALA A 64 -2.72 -2.55 8.18
CA ALA A 64 -4.02 -2.18 7.63
C ALA A 64 -5.16 -2.97 8.29
N ILE A 65 -5.00 -4.29 8.49
CA ILE A 65 -5.99 -5.12 9.20
C ILE A 65 -6.17 -4.64 10.63
N SER A 66 -5.08 -4.48 11.38
CA SER A 66 -5.15 -4.03 12.78
C SER A 66 -5.80 -2.65 12.89
N THR A 67 -5.48 -1.71 11.98
CA THR A 67 -6.10 -0.39 11.96
C THR A 67 -7.59 -0.48 11.60
N ALA A 68 -7.95 -1.32 10.63
CA ALA A 68 -9.32 -1.45 10.15
C ALA A 68 -10.26 -2.12 11.17
N GLN A 69 -9.73 -2.86 12.14
CA GLN A 69 -10.52 -3.34 13.29
C GLN A 69 -11.08 -2.19 14.13
N TYR A 70 -10.37 -1.06 14.22
CA TYR A 70 -10.79 0.10 14.99
C TYR A 70 -11.43 1.19 14.13
N ASN A 71 -10.88 1.44 12.94
CA ASN A 71 -11.36 2.47 12.03
C ASN A 71 -11.05 2.09 10.57
N GLY A 72 -12.05 1.52 9.89
CA GLY A 72 -11.94 1.10 8.50
C GLY A 72 -11.68 2.24 7.52
N TRP A 73 -12.15 3.44 7.82
CA TRP A 73 -11.94 4.64 7.00
C TRP A 73 -10.51 5.16 7.07
N LEU A 74 -9.97 5.19 8.29
CA LEU A 74 -8.58 5.57 8.53
C LEU A 74 -7.63 4.57 7.86
N ALA A 75 -7.90 3.27 8.02
CA ALA A 75 -7.10 2.22 7.38
C ALA A 75 -7.12 2.35 5.84
N ALA A 76 -8.28 2.63 5.24
CA ALA A 76 -8.39 2.90 3.82
C ALA A 76 -7.56 4.12 3.38
N SER A 77 -7.55 5.19 4.18
CA SER A 77 -6.76 6.39 3.90
C SER A 77 -5.25 6.13 3.95
N TYR A 78 -4.79 5.29 4.88
CA TYR A 78 -3.37 4.89 4.96
C TYR A 78 -2.91 4.06 3.77
N LEU A 79 -3.81 3.23 3.23
CA LEU A 79 -3.54 2.49 1.99
C LEU A 79 -3.70 3.33 0.72
N GLY A 80 -4.03 4.62 0.84
CA GLY A 80 -4.25 5.49 -0.32
C GLY A 80 -5.43 5.05 -1.19
N LEU A 81 -6.44 4.39 -0.61
CA LEU A 81 -7.64 4.00 -1.35
C LEU A 81 -8.43 5.24 -1.81
N PRO A 82 -9.23 5.13 -2.88
CA PRO A 82 -10.07 6.24 -3.34
C PRO A 82 -10.97 6.77 -2.22
N ILE A 83 -11.30 8.06 -2.31
CA ILE A 83 -12.30 8.70 -1.44
C ILE A 83 -13.59 7.86 -1.45
N CYS A 84 -14.26 7.77 -0.31
CA CYS A 84 -15.44 6.91 -0.14
C CYS A 84 -15.10 5.40 -0.15
N SER A 85 -14.00 5.01 0.51
CA SER A 85 -13.63 3.61 0.74
C SER A 85 -13.45 3.31 2.22
N LYS A 86 -14.04 2.21 2.70
CA LYS A 86 -13.88 1.69 4.06
C LYS A 86 -13.35 0.27 4.00
N LEU A 87 -12.33 -0.04 4.80
CA LEU A 87 -11.91 -1.42 5.01
C LEU A 87 -12.79 -2.10 6.05
N ILE A 88 -13.28 -3.29 5.72
CA ILE A 88 -14.04 -4.15 6.62
C ILE A 88 -13.23 -5.43 6.81
N VAL A 89 -12.82 -5.70 8.05
CA VAL A 89 -12.00 -6.86 8.38
C VAL A 89 -12.88 -8.08 8.64
N VAL A 90 -12.49 -9.21 8.07
CA VAL A 90 -13.04 -10.54 8.37
C VAL A 90 -11.86 -11.47 8.61
N GLY A 91 -11.53 -11.70 9.89
CA GLY A 91 -10.38 -12.51 10.28
C GLY A 91 -9.05 -11.92 9.80
N GLU A 92 -8.31 -12.69 9.00
CA GLU A 92 -7.02 -12.29 8.42
C GLU A 92 -7.14 -11.59 7.06
N SER A 93 -8.35 -11.24 6.63
CA SER A 93 -8.59 -10.57 5.35
C SER A 93 -9.41 -9.31 5.54
N ALA A 94 -9.35 -8.41 4.57
CA ALA A 94 -10.16 -7.20 4.55
C ALA A 94 -10.86 -7.04 3.20
N SER A 95 -12.12 -6.61 3.24
CA SER A 95 -12.90 -6.20 2.08
C SER A 95 -12.94 -4.68 1.98
N VAL A 96 -12.96 -4.16 0.76
CA VAL A 96 -13.15 -2.73 0.51
C VAL A 96 -14.62 -2.47 0.25
N LEU A 97 -15.28 -1.77 1.16
CA LEU A 97 -16.61 -1.22 0.94
C LEU A 97 -16.46 0.15 0.27
N ARG A 98 -17.04 0.29 -0.94
CA ARG A 98 -17.12 1.57 -1.66
C ARG A 98 -18.46 2.23 -1.40
N CYS A 99 -18.46 3.56 -1.43
CA CYS A 99 -19.67 4.35 -1.32
C CYS A 99 -19.74 5.49 -2.34
N THR A 100 -20.86 6.18 -2.33
CA THR A 100 -21.09 7.40 -3.10
C THR A 100 -21.06 8.60 -2.15
N PRO A 101 -20.20 9.60 -2.40
CA PRO A 101 -20.17 10.79 -1.56
C PRO A 101 -21.47 11.57 -1.69
N GLN A 102 -21.97 12.10 -0.57
CA GLN A 102 -23.16 12.95 -0.54
C GLN A 102 -22.85 14.26 0.18
N ASN A 103 -23.31 15.36 -0.40
CA ASN A 103 -23.25 16.66 0.25
C ASN A 103 -24.39 16.75 1.27
N ARG A 104 -24.03 16.92 2.55
CA ARG A 104 -24.96 17.09 3.66
C ARG A 104 -24.55 18.29 4.48
N THR A 105 -25.54 19.08 4.88
CA THR A 105 -25.39 20.13 5.86
C THR A 105 -25.82 19.60 7.22
N PHE A 106 -25.06 19.96 8.25
CA PHE A 106 -25.34 19.61 9.63
C PHE A 106 -25.60 20.87 10.44
N GLU A 107 -26.80 20.97 11.00
CA GLU A 107 -27.15 22.03 11.93
C GLU A 107 -26.80 21.62 13.37
N PRO A 108 -26.36 22.55 14.22
CA PRO A 108 -26.19 22.26 15.63
C PRO A 108 -27.55 22.25 16.33
N VAL A 109 -27.86 21.15 17.01
CA VAL A 109 -29.05 21.01 17.87
C VAL A 109 -28.58 20.83 19.30
N PHE A 110 -29.12 21.64 20.21
CA PHE A 110 -28.87 21.47 21.63
C PHE A 110 -29.80 20.41 22.21
N THR A 111 -29.16 19.43 22.84
CA THR A 111 -29.82 18.40 23.63
C THR A 111 -29.36 18.52 25.07
N ASN A 112 -29.95 17.74 25.98
CA ASN A 112 -29.49 17.66 27.37
C ASN A 112 -28.03 17.19 27.50
N PHE A 113 -27.46 16.60 26.44
CA PHE A 113 -26.09 16.08 26.38
C PHE A 113 -25.11 17.01 25.66
N GLY A 114 -25.57 18.21 25.27
CA GLY A 114 -24.77 19.22 24.58
C GLY A 114 -25.16 19.42 23.11
N PRO A 115 -24.35 20.18 22.36
CA PRO A 115 -24.58 20.44 20.94
C PRO A 115 -24.28 19.21 20.09
N GLN A 116 -25.21 18.85 19.20
CA GLN A 116 -25.07 17.70 18.31
C GLN A 116 -25.36 18.07 16.85
N PRO A 117 -24.61 17.51 15.88
CA PRO A 117 -24.84 17.76 14.46
C PRO A 117 -26.06 16.97 14.00
N ARG A 118 -27.05 17.65 13.40
CA ARG A 118 -28.26 17.03 12.88
C ARG A 118 -28.41 17.32 11.39
N SER A 119 -28.89 16.33 10.65
CA SER A 119 -29.30 16.47 9.25
C SER A 119 -30.59 15.67 9.06
N GLY A 120 -31.74 16.34 9.17
CA GLY A 120 -33.05 15.68 9.18
C GLY A 120 -33.20 14.73 10.38
N ASN A 121 -33.39 13.43 10.12
CA ASN A 121 -33.49 12.39 11.16
C ASN A 121 -32.17 11.63 11.39
N ALA A 122 -31.06 12.13 10.82
CA ALA A 122 -29.75 11.52 10.91
C ALA A 122 -28.74 12.47 11.58
N THR A 123 -27.63 11.89 12.01
CA THR A 123 -26.40 12.59 12.43
C THR A 123 -25.20 11.96 11.72
N ILE A 124 -24.05 12.63 11.76
CA ILE A 124 -22.79 12.02 11.31
C ILE A 124 -22.28 11.08 12.39
N ASN A 125 -21.72 9.93 11.98
CA ASN A 125 -21.11 8.99 12.90
C ASN A 125 -19.82 9.55 13.52
N ASN A 126 -19.36 8.94 14.62
CA ASN A 126 -18.15 9.40 15.32
C ASN A 126 -16.88 9.36 14.45
N GLU A 127 -16.86 8.51 13.43
CA GLU A 127 -15.77 8.42 12.45
C GLU A 127 -15.77 9.59 11.45
N GLY A 128 -16.90 10.28 11.31
CA GLY A 128 -17.08 11.46 10.46
C GLY A 128 -17.37 11.18 8.99
N TRP A 129 -17.71 9.94 8.61
CA TRP A 129 -17.85 9.52 7.21
C TRP A 129 -19.24 8.99 6.83
N GLU A 130 -20.01 8.51 7.80
CA GLU A 130 -21.30 7.85 7.54
C GLU A 130 -22.44 8.53 8.30
N LEU A 131 -23.63 8.50 7.71
CA LEU A 131 -24.84 8.89 8.40
C LEU A 131 -25.31 7.77 9.32
N THR A 132 -25.69 8.13 10.53
CA THR A 132 -26.37 7.25 11.49
C THR A 132 -27.65 7.89 11.97
N LYS A 133 -28.51 7.11 12.62
CA LYS A 133 -29.77 7.61 13.18
C LYS A 133 -29.46 8.63 14.27
N PHE A 134 -30.15 9.77 14.24
CA PHE A 134 -30.04 10.77 15.30
C PHE A 134 -30.60 10.22 16.62
N SER A 135 -29.87 10.43 17.71
CA SER A 135 -30.35 10.22 19.07
C SER A 135 -29.82 11.31 19.99
N ASP A 136 -30.57 11.63 21.05
CA ASP A 136 -30.24 12.72 21.97
C ASP A 136 -28.95 12.48 22.77
N CYS A 137 -28.35 11.30 22.70
CA CYS A 137 -27.11 10.96 23.40
C CYS A 137 -26.04 10.37 22.45
N TYR A 138 -26.10 10.64 21.15
CA TYR A 138 -25.11 10.08 20.24
C TYR A 138 -23.73 10.75 20.43
N TRP A 139 -23.72 12.08 20.38
CA TRP A 139 -22.53 12.90 20.66
C TRP A 139 -22.52 13.37 22.11
N HIS A 140 -21.35 13.30 22.73
CA HIS A 140 -21.11 13.74 24.11
C HIS A 140 -20.01 14.81 24.21
N ALA A 141 -19.41 15.19 23.08
CA ALA A 141 -18.28 16.09 23.02
C ALA A 141 -18.66 17.39 22.31
N ASN A 142 -18.01 18.48 22.69
CA ASN A 142 -18.15 19.78 22.00
C ASN A 142 -17.41 19.85 20.66
N PHE A 143 -16.90 18.72 20.17
CA PHE A 143 -16.27 18.61 18.87
C PHE A 143 -16.87 17.46 18.08
N VAL A 144 -16.88 17.60 16.77
CA VAL A 144 -17.40 16.63 15.80
C VAL A 144 -16.38 16.43 14.70
N ASN A 145 -16.39 15.25 14.10
CA ASN A 145 -15.58 14.95 12.92
C ASN A 145 -16.45 15.02 11.67
N PHE A 146 -16.09 15.88 10.71
CA PHE A 146 -16.69 15.90 9.39
C PHE A 146 -15.63 15.55 8.35
N ASN A 147 -15.75 14.37 7.73
CA ASN A 147 -14.86 13.87 6.68
C ASN A 147 -13.37 13.92 7.05
N GLY A 148 -13.04 13.48 8.27
CA GLY A 148 -11.67 13.49 8.79
C GLY A 148 -11.18 14.86 9.31
N LYS A 149 -12.04 15.87 9.36
CA LYS A 149 -11.73 17.20 9.88
C LYS A 149 -12.49 17.48 11.17
N ALA A 150 -11.75 17.77 12.23
CA ALA A 150 -12.33 18.13 13.51
C ALA A 150 -12.94 19.54 13.46
N HIS A 151 -14.14 19.68 14.00
CA HIS A 151 -14.85 20.95 14.17
C HIS A 151 -15.25 21.08 15.63
N THR A 152 -15.18 22.29 16.19
CA THR A 152 -15.67 22.60 17.53
C THR A 152 -16.93 23.44 17.45
N PHE A 153 -17.81 23.27 18.43
CA PHE A 153 -18.97 24.13 18.55
C PHE A 153 -18.56 25.51 19.08
N ARG A 154 -18.75 26.55 18.26
CA ARG A 154 -18.47 27.95 18.62
C ARG A 154 -19.43 28.88 17.91
N ASN A 155 -19.90 29.94 18.59
CA ASN A 155 -20.80 30.94 18.02
C ASN A 155 -22.06 30.33 17.37
N ASN A 156 -22.69 29.35 18.04
CA ASN A 156 -23.87 28.65 17.53
C ASN A 156 -23.67 27.92 16.19
N THR A 157 -22.44 27.55 15.87
CA THR A 157 -22.12 26.81 14.64
C THR A 157 -20.94 25.86 14.84
N TRP A 158 -20.75 24.95 13.88
CA TRP A 158 -19.59 24.06 13.82
C TRP A 158 -18.44 24.79 13.10
N ALA A 159 -17.41 25.15 13.84
CA ALA A 159 -16.23 25.84 13.30
C ALA A 159 -15.05 24.86 13.18
N PRO A 160 -14.31 24.85 12.05
CA PRO A 160 -13.18 23.95 11.88
C PRO A 160 -12.08 24.25 12.90
N ILE A 161 -11.48 23.18 13.44
CA ILE A 161 -10.27 23.28 14.26
C ILE A 161 -9.08 23.17 13.30
N ASN A 162 -8.23 24.19 13.29
CA ASN A 162 -6.95 24.13 12.58
C ASN A 162 -5.90 23.54 13.53
N PRO A 163 -5.43 22.29 13.31
CA PRO A 163 -4.37 21.73 14.13
C PRO A 163 -3.06 22.48 13.86
N ASN A 164 -2.38 22.89 14.94
CA ASN A 164 -1.07 23.53 14.85
C ASN A 164 0.09 22.52 14.68
N ILE A 165 -0.20 21.22 14.71
CA ILE A 165 0.79 20.14 14.60
C ILE A 165 0.31 19.18 13.51
N VAL A 166 1.11 19.03 12.46
CA VAL A 166 0.90 18.01 11.43
C VAL A 166 1.73 16.79 11.81
N MET A 167 1.07 15.72 12.22
CA MET A 167 1.75 14.43 12.42
C MET A 167 1.97 13.82 11.04
N HIS A 168 3.21 13.80 10.56
CA HIS A 168 3.56 13.08 9.34
C HIS A 168 3.50 11.58 9.61
N GLY A 169 2.40 10.93 9.19
CA GLY A 169 2.41 9.50 8.97
C GLY A 169 3.50 9.19 7.93
N ARG A 170 4.37 8.23 8.21
CA ARG A 170 5.32 7.76 7.21
C ARG A 170 4.51 7.18 6.05
N ARG A 171 4.43 7.92 4.94
CA ARG A 171 4.00 7.35 3.67
C ARG A 171 5.04 6.31 3.31
N LEU A 172 4.69 5.03 3.45
CA LEU A 172 5.53 3.95 2.95
C LEU A 172 5.71 4.23 1.46
N VAL A 173 6.95 4.45 1.06
CA VAL A 173 7.31 4.77 -0.32
C VAL A 173 6.88 3.58 -1.18
N ASP A 174 5.78 3.74 -1.90
CA ASP A 174 5.39 2.82 -2.96
C ASP A 174 5.96 3.41 -4.25
N SER A 175 7.25 3.13 -4.48
CA SER A 175 7.91 3.42 -5.74
C SER A 175 8.31 2.10 -6.36
N MET A 176 7.37 1.47 -7.05
CA MET A 176 7.59 0.90 -8.39
C MET A 176 6.31 0.24 -8.91
N HIS A 177 5.98 0.53 -10.17
CA HIS A 177 4.96 -0.21 -10.91
C HIS A 177 5.44 -1.64 -11.16
N LEU A 178 4.63 -2.58 -10.66
CA LEU A 178 4.25 -3.85 -11.29
C LEU A 178 5.37 -4.71 -11.90
N GLU A 179 5.92 -5.60 -11.09
CA GLU A 179 5.85 -7.03 -11.43
C GLU A 179 5.08 -7.72 -10.30
N VAL A 180 4.10 -8.54 -10.66
CA VAL A 180 3.31 -9.35 -9.74
C VAL A 180 4.19 -10.50 -9.26
N ASP A 181 5.19 -10.18 -8.45
CA ASP A 181 5.85 -11.20 -7.65
C ASP A 181 4.91 -11.59 -6.52
N ARG A 182 4.74 -12.89 -6.38
CA ARG A 182 3.82 -13.71 -5.59
C ARG A 182 3.64 -13.38 -4.10
N CYS A 183 4.10 -12.24 -3.62
CA CYS A 183 4.20 -11.92 -2.21
C CYS A 183 2.87 -11.66 -1.49
N ILE A 184 1.77 -11.40 -2.21
CA ILE A 184 0.43 -11.21 -1.63
C ILE A 184 -0.63 -12.09 -2.31
N LEU A 185 -0.25 -13.10 -3.10
CA LEU A 185 -1.23 -13.92 -3.82
C LEU A 185 -2.30 -14.63 -2.95
N PRO A 186 -2.14 -14.80 -1.61
CA PRO A 186 -3.25 -15.26 -0.77
C PRO A 186 -4.18 -14.15 -0.22
N TYR A 187 -3.74 -12.88 -0.12
CA TYR A 187 -4.38 -11.92 0.81
C TYR A 187 -5.13 -10.76 0.16
N LEU A 188 -4.90 -10.50 -1.13
CA LEU A 188 -5.70 -9.56 -1.91
C LEU A 188 -6.32 -10.31 -3.08
N SER A 189 -7.34 -11.12 -2.79
CA SER A 189 -8.29 -11.54 -3.81
C SER A 189 -9.07 -10.31 -4.26
N PRO A 190 -9.00 -9.89 -5.55
CA PRO A 190 -10.09 -9.16 -6.12
C PRO A 190 -11.25 -10.14 -6.20
N HIS A 191 -12.27 -10.00 -5.35
CA HIS A 191 -13.54 -10.67 -5.56
C HIS A 191 -14.15 -10.18 -6.89
N GLN A 192 -13.74 -10.79 -8.00
CA GLN A 192 -14.57 -10.99 -9.16
C GLN A 192 -15.53 -12.13 -8.81
N TRP A 193 -16.66 -11.82 -8.17
CA TRP A 193 -17.82 -12.70 -8.25
C TRP A 193 -19.09 -11.88 -8.48
N PHE A 194 -19.44 -11.83 -9.78
CA PHE A 194 -20.76 -11.87 -10.39
C PHE A 194 -21.89 -10.98 -9.85
N HIS A 195 -22.33 -10.08 -10.73
CA HIS A 195 -23.74 -9.74 -10.90
C HIS A 195 -24.58 -11.02 -10.96
N HIS A 196 -25.59 -11.15 -10.09
CA HIS A 196 -26.96 -11.53 -10.43
C HIS A 196 -27.78 -11.56 -9.14
N TYR A 197 -28.77 -10.69 -9.04
CA TYR A 197 -30.02 -11.01 -8.34
C TYR A 197 -31.15 -10.57 -9.26
N GLY A 198 -31.85 -11.58 -9.79
CA GLY A 198 -33.28 -11.51 -10.07
C GLY A 198 -34.04 -11.96 -8.83
#